data_AF-A0A2D9EB65-F1
#
_entry.id   AF-A0A2D9EB65-F1
#
_cell.length_a   1.000
_cell.length_b   1.000
_cell.length_c   1.000
_cell.angle_alpha   90.00
_cell.angle_beta   90.00
_cell.angle_gamma   90.00
#
_symmetry.space_group_name_H-M   'P 1'
#
loop_
_entity.id
_entity.type
_entity.pdbx_description
1 polymer ?
#
loop_
_entity_poly.entity_id
_entity_poly.type
_entity_poly.pdbx_seq_one_letter_code
_entity_poly.pdbx_strand_id
1 'polypeptide(L)'
;MKKLFTLCASALLAFTLSAQVEQAEGSWYLGTGDATNLLNLFSDNGIGMSATIGYAVQDDLIVGGTVSSDSGENVYDLDVTYFKNGFGFGVSLDNAMEANDEERTVGFNVGKMVMVGSISDKLFVYPNIAIDSDQNMESGISFGFKF
;
A
#
# COMPACT_ATOMS: atom_id res chain seq x y z
N MET A 1 4.83 20.41 5.92
CA MET A 1 4.58 20.74 4.49
C MET A 1 4.67 19.53 3.56
N LYS A 2 5.61 18.58 3.74
CA LYS A 2 5.72 17.37 2.90
C LYS A 2 4.46 16.49 2.89
N LYS A 3 3.89 16.19 4.07
CA LYS A 3 2.64 15.41 4.21
C LYS A 3 1.43 16.03 3.49
N LEU A 4 1.38 17.36 3.36
CA LEU A 4 0.32 18.07 2.62
C LEU A 4 0.45 17.88 1.10
N PHE A 5 1.67 17.88 0.57
CA PHE A 5 1.91 17.62 -0.85
C PHE A 5 1.59 16.17 -1.23
N THR A 6 1.97 15.18 -0.40
CA THR A 6 1.60 13.77 -0.61
C THR A 6 0.08 13.59 -0.57
N LEU A 7 -0.60 14.25 0.37
CA LEU A 7 -2.06 14.24 0.45
C LEU A 7 -2.72 14.82 -0.81
N CYS A 8 -2.25 15.98 -1.29
CA CYS A 8 -2.75 16.61 -2.51
C CYS A 8 -2.49 15.76 -3.76
N ALA A 9 -1.30 15.15 -3.89
CA ALA A 9 -0.97 14.27 -5.00
C ALA A 9 -1.86 13.00 -5.00
N SER A 10 -2.05 12.40 -3.82
CA SER A 10 -2.92 11.24 -3.62
C SER A 10 -4.37 11.56 -4.00
N ALA A 11 -4.87 12.73 -3.57
CA ALA A 11 -6.22 13.19 -3.92
C ALA A 11 -6.38 13.41 -5.43
N LEU A 12 -5.44 14.11 -6.09
CA LEU A 12 -5.52 14.38 -7.53
C LEU A 12 -5.49 13.11 -8.39
N LEU A 13 -4.68 12.11 -8.00
CA LEU A 13 -4.63 10.82 -8.69
C LEU A 13 -5.91 10.00 -8.47
N ALA A 14 -6.52 10.07 -7.28
CA ALA A 14 -7.77 9.38 -6.98
C ALA A 14 -8.96 9.91 -7.81
N PHE A 15 -9.00 11.21 -8.15
CA PHE A 15 -10.17 11.81 -8.83
C PHE A 15 -10.12 11.83 -10.36
N THR A 16 -8.97 11.59 -10.99
CA THR A 16 -8.81 11.80 -12.46
C THR A 16 -8.85 10.52 -13.30
N LEU A 17 -8.80 9.34 -12.67
CA LEU A 17 -8.72 8.05 -13.36
C LEU A 17 -9.95 7.21 -12.99
N SER A 18 -10.88 7.05 -13.95
CA SER A 18 -12.22 6.46 -13.74
C SER A 18 -12.39 5.09 -14.41
N ALA A 19 -11.34 4.29 -14.52
CA ALA A 19 -11.52 2.88 -14.89
C ALA A 19 -12.01 2.11 -13.65
N GLN A 20 -13.11 1.35 -13.77
CA GLN A 20 -13.49 0.38 -12.75
C GLN A 20 -12.40 -0.69 -12.68
N VAL A 21 -11.82 -0.89 -11.50
CA VAL A 21 -10.84 -1.93 -11.23
C VAL A 21 -11.51 -2.96 -10.34
N GLU A 22 -11.93 -4.08 -10.93
CA GLU A 22 -12.38 -5.27 -10.20
C GLU A 22 -11.19 -6.12 -9.82
N GLN A 23 -11.15 -6.65 -8.60
CA GLN A 23 -10.08 -7.56 -8.15
C GLN A 23 -10.56 -9.00 -8.26
N ALA A 24 -10.46 -9.58 -9.46
CA ALA A 24 -10.89 -10.96 -9.72
C ALA A 24 -10.19 -11.97 -8.79
N GLU A 25 -10.96 -12.95 -8.30
CA GLU A 25 -10.43 -14.09 -7.54
C GLU A 25 -9.27 -14.76 -8.29
N GLY A 26 -8.22 -15.12 -7.55
CA GLY A 26 -7.03 -15.74 -8.10
C GLY A 26 -5.97 -14.78 -8.62
N SER A 27 -6.23 -13.47 -8.64
CA SER A 27 -5.23 -12.47 -9.03
C SER A 27 -4.12 -12.31 -7.99
N TRP A 28 -2.90 -12.09 -8.47
CA TRP A 28 -1.72 -11.80 -7.65
C TRP A 28 -1.31 -10.33 -7.77
N TYR A 29 -0.85 -9.76 -6.67
CA TYR A 29 -0.39 -8.38 -6.57
C TYR A 29 1.04 -8.39 -6.06
N LEU A 30 1.95 -7.73 -6.77
CA LEU A 30 3.35 -7.61 -6.38
C LEU A 30 3.76 -6.15 -6.48
N GLY A 31 4.35 -5.60 -5.42
CA GLY A 31 4.68 -4.19 -5.42
C GLY A 31 5.53 -3.78 -4.23
N THR A 32 5.38 -2.51 -3.89
CA THR A 32 6.03 -1.88 -2.74
C THR A 32 4.97 -1.22 -1.86
N GLY A 33 5.17 -1.30 -0.55
CA GLY A 33 4.23 -0.79 0.45
C GLY A 33 4.07 0.72 0.38
N ASP A 34 5.18 1.47 0.34
CA ASP A 34 5.16 2.93 0.12
C ASP A 34 6.24 3.37 -0.89
N ALA A 35 5.80 3.66 -2.10
CA ALA A 35 6.66 4.14 -3.18
C ALA A 35 7.06 5.61 -3.01
N THR A 36 6.55 6.36 -2.02
CA THR A 36 7.09 7.71 -1.75
C THR A 36 8.55 7.65 -1.31
N ASN A 37 9.01 6.52 -0.77
CA ASN A 37 10.41 6.25 -0.50
C ASN A 37 11.28 6.19 -1.77
N LEU A 38 10.74 5.90 -2.96
CA LEU A 38 11.49 6.02 -4.21
C LEU A 38 11.86 7.47 -4.52
N LEU A 39 11.14 8.48 -4.00
CA LEU A 39 11.56 9.87 -4.15
C LEU A 39 12.86 10.16 -3.39
N ASN A 40 13.18 9.35 -2.37
CA ASN A 40 14.42 9.40 -1.62
C ASN A 40 15.57 8.63 -2.30
N LEU A 41 15.33 8.01 -3.48
CA LEU A 41 16.35 7.30 -4.28
C LEU A 41 17.53 8.18 -4.69
N PHE A 42 17.32 9.50 -4.71
CA PHE A 42 18.35 10.50 -4.98
C PHE A 42 18.82 11.24 -3.72
N SER A 43 18.44 10.78 -2.53
CA SER A 43 18.87 11.37 -1.26
C SER A 43 20.06 10.61 -0.67
N ASP A 44 20.91 11.31 0.08
CA ASP A 44 22.12 10.74 0.70
C ASP A 44 21.81 9.64 1.74
N ASN A 45 20.54 9.47 2.14
CA ASN A 45 20.10 8.56 3.20
C ASN A 45 19.80 7.13 2.71
N GLY A 46 19.91 6.85 1.41
CA GLY A 46 19.53 5.56 0.84
C GLY A 46 18.01 5.33 0.81
N ILE A 47 17.59 4.10 0.49
CA ILE A 47 16.18 3.73 0.33
C ILE A 47 15.88 2.54 1.22
N GLY A 48 14.96 2.70 2.17
CA GLY A 48 14.23 1.57 2.74
C GLY A 48 13.25 1.05 1.69
N MET A 49 13.52 -0.15 1.14
CA MET A 49 12.62 -0.79 0.20
C MET A 49 11.76 -1.81 0.94
N SER A 50 10.45 -1.64 0.89
CA SER A 50 9.48 -2.65 1.30
C SER A 50 8.95 -3.38 0.08
N ALA A 51 8.81 -4.70 0.21
CA ALA A 51 8.23 -5.57 -0.81
C ALA A 51 6.87 -6.07 -0.33
N THR A 52 5.86 -5.92 -1.17
CA THR A 52 4.48 -6.32 -0.86
C THR A 52 4.03 -7.41 -1.81
N ILE A 53 3.35 -8.42 -1.26
CA ILE A 53 2.65 -9.46 -2.00
C ILE A 53 1.19 -9.48 -1.56
N GLY A 54 0.27 -9.68 -2.50
CA GLY A 54 -1.14 -9.85 -2.24
C GLY A 54 -1.76 -10.91 -3.15
N TYR A 55 -2.83 -11.53 -2.66
CA TYR A 55 -3.61 -12.52 -3.39
C TYR A 55 -5.10 -12.27 -3.19
N ALA A 56 -5.86 -12.22 -4.29
CA ALA A 56 -7.31 -12.12 -4.24
C ALA A 56 -7.91 -13.50 -3.92
N VAL A 57 -8.27 -13.70 -2.64
CA VAL A 57 -8.87 -14.96 -2.15
C VAL A 57 -10.33 -15.12 -2.58
N GLN A 58 -10.97 -14.02 -2.94
CA GLN A 58 -12.31 -13.90 -3.49
C GLN A 58 -12.36 -12.61 -4.30
N ASP A 59 -13.32 -12.48 -5.21
CA ASP A 59 -13.63 -11.21 -5.89
C ASP A 59 -13.66 -10.04 -4.90
N ASP A 60 -12.85 -9.04 -5.20
CA ASP A 60 -12.66 -7.80 -4.44
C ASP A 60 -12.09 -7.96 -3.02
N LEU A 61 -11.67 -9.16 -2.60
CA LEU A 61 -11.04 -9.38 -1.28
C LEU A 61 -9.60 -9.86 -1.44
N ILE A 62 -8.66 -8.99 -1.09
CA ILE A 62 -7.22 -9.25 -1.16
C ILE A 62 -6.69 -9.51 0.26
N VAL A 63 -5.91 -10.57 0.41
CA VAL A 63 -5.05 -10.80 1.58
C VAL A 63 -3.61 -10.52 1.17
N GLY A 64 -2.91 -9.72 1.95
CA GLY A 64 -1.58 -9.23 1.64
C GLY A 64 -0.61 -9.34 2.81
N GLY A 65 0.66 -9.15 2.45
CA GLY A 65 1.72 -8.97 3.41
C GLY A 65 2.84 -8.13 2.82
N THR A 66 3.47 -7.36 3.69
CA THR A 66 4.63 -6.54 3.37
C THR A 66 5.81 -6.99 4.21
N VAL A 67 6.98 -7.09 3.59
CA VAL A 67 8.25 -7.25 4.31
C VAL A 67 9.07 -5.99 4.11
N SER A 68 9.59 -5.46 5.20
CA SER A 68 10.57 -4.39 5.20
C SER A 68 11.76 -4.79 6.07
N SER A 69 12.93 -4.19 5.82
CA SER A 69 14.09 -4.38 6.68
C SER A 69 14.39 -3.06 7.37
N ASP A 70 14.40 -3.13 8.70
CA ASP A 70 14.83 -2.03 9.55
C ASP A 70 15.90 -2.55 10.51
N SER A 71 17.00 -1.81 10.60
CA SER A 71 18.08 -2.06 11.56
C SER A 71 18.69 -3.48 11.55
N GLY A 72 18.52 -4.24 10.46
CA GLY A 72 19.02 -5.60 10.29
C GLY A 72 18.03 -6.70 10.66
N GLU A 73 16.84 -6.34 11.12
CA GLU A 73 15.71 -7.25 11.33
C GLU A 73 14.66 -7.07 10.22
N ASN A 74 13.86 -8.12 9.98
CA ASN A 74 12.75 -8.04 9.04
C ASN A 74 11.46 -7.77 9.82
N VAL A 75 10.75 -6.71 9.44
CA VAL A 75 9.42 -6.39 9.92
C VAL A 75 8.41 -6.91 8.91
N TYR A 76 7.38 -7.60 9.41
CA TYR A 76 6.34 -8.21 8.59
C TYR A 76 5.00 -7.59 8.94
N ASP A 77 4.34 -7.02 7.95
CA ASP A 77 2.98 -6.50 8.06
C ASP A 77 2.04 -7.43 7.30
N LEU A 78 0.82 -7.60 7.81
CA LEU A 78 -0.22 -8.41 7.18
C LEU A 78 -1.46 -7.55 6.98
N ASP A 79 -2.14 -7.68 5.85
CA ASP A 79 -3.32 -6.90 5.55
C ASP A 79 -4.44 -7.72 4.90
N VAL A 80 -5.67 -7.26 5.11
CA VAL A 80 -6.84 -7.70 4.35
C VAL A 80 -7.55 -6.46 3.86
N THR A 81 -7.74 -6.35 2.54
CA THR A 81 -8.35 -5.19 1.91
C THR A 81 -9.52 -5.61 1.02
N TYR A 82 -10.70 -5.05 1.31
CA TYR A 82 -11.89 -5.19 0.48
C TYR A 82 -12.01 -4.01 -0.50
N PHE A 83 -12.28 -4.29 -1.77
CA PHE A 83 -12.39 -3.31 -2.82
C PHE A 83 -13.83 -3.11 -3.28
N LYS A 84 -14.16 -1.88 -3.67
CA LYS A 84 -15.42 -1.57 -4.34
C LYS A 84 -15.25 -0.35 -5.22
N ASN A 85 -15.49 -0.51 -6.53
CA ASN A 85 -15.29 0.56 -7.52
C ASN A 85 -13.87 1.17 -7.44
N GLY A 86 -12.86 0.33 -7.22
CA GLY A 86 -11.47 0.74 -7.03
C GLY A 86 -11.15 1.32 -5.64
N PHE A 87 -12.13 1.66 -4.79
CA PHE A 87 -11.84 2.06 -3.41
C PHE A 87 -11.54 0.84 -2.55
N GLY A 88 -10.39 0.85 -1.88
CA GLY A 88 -9.99 -0.18 -0.92
C GLY A 88 -10.29 0.26 0.50
N PHE A 89 -10.79 -0.67 1.30
CA PHE A 89 -11.00 -0.54 2.74
C PHE A 89 -10.37 -1.77 3.39
N GLY A 90 -9.37 -1.57 4.22
CA GLY A 90 -8.66 -2.69 4.81
C GLY A 90 -8.29 -2.49 6.26
N VAL A 91 -7.81 -3.59 6.82
CA VAL A 91 -7.28 -3.70 8.17
C VAL A 91 -5.89 -4.29 8.04
N SER A 92 -4.93 -3.72 8.77
CA SER A 92 -3.56 -4.23 8.85
C SER A 92 -3.21 -4.66 10.26
N LEU A 93 -2.29 -5.61 10.35
CA LEU A 93 -1.51 -5.95 11.52
C LEU A 93 -0.06 -5.56 11.21
N ASP A 94 0.37 -4.46 11.79
CA ASP A 94 1.69 -3.89 11.57
C ASP A 94 2.65 -4.50 12.59
N ASN A 95 3.87 -4.84 12.14
CA ASN A 95 4.85 -5.58 12.94
C ASN A 95 4.27 -6.86 13.56
N ALA A 96 3.70 -7.72 12.72
CA ALA A 96 3.00 -8.95 13.14
C ALA A 96 3.86 -9.92 13.98
N MET A 97 5.19 -9.79 13.91
CA MET A 97 6.18 -10.60 14.62
C MET A 97 6.83 -9.90 15.81
N GLU A 98 6.42 -8.67 16.15
CA GLU A 98 6.99 -7.88 17.28
C GLU A 98 8.53 -7.76 17.17
N ALA A 99 9.03 -7.49 15.96
CA ALA A 99 10.45 -7.25 15.68
C ALA A 99 10.92 -5.91 16.26
N ASN A 100 12.24 -5.73 16.42
CA ASN A 100 12.88 -4.50 16.92
C ASN A 100 12.42 -4.02 18.31
N ASP A 101 11.95 -4.93 19.17
CA ASP A 101 11.36 -4.60 20.49
C ASP A 101 10.15 -3.64 20.41
N GLU A 102 9.52 -3.52 19.24
CA GLU A 102 8.31 -2.72 19.01
C GLU A 102 7.04 -3.57 19.12
N GLU A 103 5.98 -2.98 19.66
CA GLU A 103 4.69 -3.66 19.82
C GLU A 103 3.97 -3.81 18.47
N ARG A 104 3.22 -4.91 18.33
CA ARG A 104 2.33 -5.11 17.18
C ARG A 104 1.13 -4.18 17.27
N THR A 105 0.80 -3.56 16.14
CA THR A 105 -0.28 -2.57 16.06
C THR A 105 -1.34 -3.00 15.06
N VAL A 106 -2.58 -2.54 15.25
CA VAL A 106 -3.67 -2.75 14.28
C VAL A 106 -3.98 -1.44 13.59
N GLY A 107 -3.99 -1.45 12.26
CA GLY A 107 -4.29 -0.31 11.42
C GLY A 107 -5.56 -0.48 10.60
N PHE A 108 -6.13 0.65 10.20
CA PHE A 108 -7.16 0.72 9.17
C PHE A 108 -6.63 1.55 8.00
N ASN A 109 -6.80 1.06 6.78
CA ASN A 109 -6.39 1.79 5.59
C ASN A 109 -7.58 2.01 4.64
N VAL A 110 -7.56 3.16 3.99
CA VAL A 110 -8.47 3.50 2.90
C VAL A 110 -7.70 4.10 1.74
N GLY A 111 -8.05 3.73 0.53
CA GLY A 111 -7.37 4.22 -0.65
C GLY A 111 -8.18 3.99 -1.91
N LYS A 112 -7.60 4.37 -3.05
CA LYS A 112 -8.19 4.08 -4.36
C LYS A 112 -7.15 3.46 -5.28
N MET A 113 -7.39 2.24 -5.71
CA MET A 113 -6.59 1.56 -6.70
C MET A 113 -6.93 2.09 -8.08
N VAL A 114 -5.88 2.39 -8.83
CA VAL A 114 -5.97 2.94 -10.16
C VAL A 114 -5.00 2.20 -11.06
N MET A 115 -5.52 1.61 -12.14
CA MET A 115 -4.67 1.03 -13.17
C MET A 115 -4.04 2.12 -14.03
N VAL A 116 -2.75 2.00 -14.30
CA VAL A 116 -1.99 2.91 -15.16
C VAL A 116 -2.02 2.40 -16.60
N GLY A 117 -3.23 2.31 -17.16
CA GLY A 117 -3.48 1.68 -18.46
C GLY A 117 -2.79 2.35 -19.66
N SER A 118 -2.29 3.59 -19.51
CA SER A 118 -1.43 4.24 -20.51
C SER A 118 -0.05 3.60 -20.64
N ILE A 119 0.41 2.88 -19.61
CA ILE A 119 1.69 2.15 -19.59
C ILE A 119 1.42 0.64 -19.69
N SER A 120 0.56 0.11 -18.83
CA SER A 120 0.14 -1.29 -18.85
C SER A 120 -1.18 -1.45 -18.09
N ASP A 121 -2.02 -2.35 -18.60
CA ASP A 121 -3.23 -2.86 -17.94
C ASP A 121 -2.95 -3.66 -16.66
N LYS A 122 -1.70 -4.05 -16.41
CA LYS A 122 -1.25 -4.76 -15.20
C LYS A 122 -0.68 -3.83 -14.15
N LEU A 123 -0.28 -2.62 -14.53
CA LEU A 123 0.36 -1.69 -13.61
C LEU A 123 -0.68 -0.93 -12.80
N PHE A 124 -0.52 -0.87 -11.48
CA PHE A 124 -1.42 -0.12 -10.61
C PHE A 124 -0.68 0.84 -9.68
N VAL A 125 -1.41 1.85 -9.24
CA VAL A 125 -1.07 2.72 -8.12
C VAL A 125 -2.21 2.73 -7.11
N TYR A 126 -1.87 2.79 -5.83
CA TYR A 126 -2.81 2.79 -4.71
C TYR A 126 -2.43 3.89 -3.72
N PRO A 127 -2.76 5.15 -4.02
CA PRO A 127 -2.74 6.22 -3.01
C PRO A 127 -3.69 5.85 -1.87
N ASN A 128 -3.18 5.88 -0.65
CA ASN A 128 -3.90 5.47 0.54
C ASN A 128 -3.54 6.31 1.76
N ILE A 129 -4.42 6.25 2.75
CA ILE A 129 -4.26 6.83 4.07
C ILE A 129 -4.52 5.71 5.07
N ALA A 130 -3.65 5.60 6.07
CA ALA A 130 -3.78 4.65 7.16
C ALA A 130 -3.88 5.38 8.50
N ILE A 131 -4.57 4.77 9.45
CA ILE A 131 -4.61 5.16 10.85
C ILE A 131 -4.41 3.94 11.73
N ASP A 132 -3.51 4.03 12.70
CA ASP A 132 -3.22 2.94 13.64
C ASP A 132 -4.03 3.07 14.95
N SER A 133 -3.90 2.09 15.84
CA SER A 133 -4.59 2.10 17.14
C SER A 133 -4.13 3.23 18.08
N ASP A 134 -2.97 3.80 17.83
CA ASP A 134 -2.41 4.96 18.55
C ASP A 134 -2.82 6.30 17.93
N GLN A 135 -3.69 6.26 16.92
CA GLN A 135 -4.22 7.41 16.17
C GLN A 135 -3.17 8.13 15.32
N ASN A 136 -2.03 7.49 15.03
CA ASN A 136 -1.07 8.03 14.07
C ASN A 136 -1.65 7.89 12.67
N MET A 137 -1.63 8.99 11.92
CA MET A 137 -2.10 9.03 10.55
C MET A 137 -0.93 9.08 9.57
N GLU A 138 -0.97 8.18 8.60
CA GLU A 138 0.01 8.07 7.54
C GLU A 138 -0.65 8.16 6.16
N SER A 139 0.07 8.68 5.18
CA SER A 139 -0.35 8.67 3.80
C SER A 139 0.77 8.16 2.93
N GLY A 140 0.44 7.24 2.03
CA GLY A 140 1.39 6.54 1.19
C GLY A 140 0.86 6.39 -0.23
N ILE A 141 1.75 6.08 -1.15
CA ILE A 141 1.38 5.68 -2.50
C ILE A 141 2.02 4.32 -2.75
N SER A 142 1.23 3.26 -2.70
CA SER A 142 1.71 1.94 -3.09
C SER A 142 1.69 1.82 -4.62
N PHE A 143 2.63 1.08 -5.17
CA PHE A 143 2.78 0.86 -6.60
C PHE A 143 3.11 -0.61 -6.85
N GLY A 144 2.56 -1.19 -7.91
CA GLY A 144 2.83 -2.59 -8.22
C GLY A 144 2.20 -3.08 -9.51
N PHE A 145 2.27 -4.38 -9.69
CA PHE A 145 1.70 -5.12 -10.80
C PHE A 145 0.65 -6.10 -10.32
N LYS A 146 -0.40 -6.25 -11.12
CA LYS A 146 -1.49 -7.22 -10.98
C LYS A 146 -1.37 -8.29 -12.06
N PHE A 147 -1.54 -9.55 -11.70
CA PHE A 147 -1.47 -10.71 -12.60
C PHE A 147 -2.67 -11.64 -12.43
#